data_AF-A0A1Y2JWH6-F1
#
_entry.id   AF-A0A1Y2JWH6-F1
#
_cell.length_a   1.000
_cell.length_b   1.000
_cell.length_c   1.000
_cell.angle_alpha   90.00
_cell.angle_beta   90.00
_cell.angle_gamma   90.00
#
_symmetry.space_group_name_H-M   'P 1'
#
loop_
_entity.id
_entity.type
_entity.pdbx_description
1 polymer ?
#
loop_
_entity_poly.entity_id
_entity_poly.type
_entity_poly.pdbx_seq_one_letter_code
_entity_poly.pdbx_strand_id
1 'polypeptide(L)'
;MIDRERLIAQLLQMLADLGWTPPATGDALDQLLRGGLLTGAQAEDVTGRDRDTIVRWHEAAIAEGRPLLGVLTPAGWLWDKVRLLDHIELKSGRYARNVSQTRAEKYAEMWSQPPQLVLKKRKSGA
;
A
#
# COMPACT_ATOMS: atom_id res chain seq x y z
N MET A 1 -0.62 -35.87 20.36
CA MET A 1 -0.61 -34.99 19.18
C MET A 1 -1.06 -33.63 19.65
N ILE A 2 -0.21 -32.60 19.59
CA ILE A 2 -0.57 -31.26 20.07
C ILE A 2 -1.61 -30.70 19.10
N ASP A 3 -2.76 -30.30 19.64
CA ASP A 3 -3.81 -29.64 18.88
C ASP A 3 -3.37 -28.21 18.57
N ARG A 4 -2.77 -28.06 17.39
CA ARG A 4 -2.17 -26.81 16.93
C ARG A 4 -3.18 -25.66 16.89
N GLU A 5 -4.44 -25.93 16.52
CA GLU A 5 -5.46 -24.88 16.42
C GLU A 5 -5.87 -24.39 17.80
N ARG A 6 -6.06 -25.32 18.74
CA ARG A 6 -6.34 -25.00 20.13
C ARG A 6 -5.21 -24.16 20.75
N LEU A 7 -3.96 -24.47 20.43
CA LEU A 7 -2.80 -23.77 20.96
C LEU A 7 -2.67 -22.35 20.38
N ILE A 8 -2.96 -22.18 19.09
CA ILE A 8 -3.02 -20.86 18.44
C ILE A 8 -4.12 -20.00 19.07
N ALA A 9 -5.32 -20.56 19.26
CA ALA A 9 -6.45 -19.83 19.85
C ALA A 9 -6.13 -19.35 21.28
N GLN A 10 -5.49 -20.19 22.09
CA GLN A 10 -5.06 -19.81 23.44
C GLN A 10 -4.02 -18.69 23.44
N LEU A 11 -3.03 -18.75 22.54
CA LEU A 11 -2.02 -17.70 22.43
C LEU A 11 -2.62 -16.36 21.97
N LEU A 12 -3.55 -16.38 21.02
CA LEU A 12 -4.23 -15.17 20.56
C LEU A 12 -5.08 -14.54 21.67
N GLN A 13 -5.76 -15.35 22.48
CA GLN A 13 -6.52 -14.86 23.63
C GLN A 13 -5.60 -14.23 24.68
N MET A 14 -4.48 -14.87 25.01
CA MET A 14 -3.51 -14.30 25.96
C MET A 14 -2.92 -12.98 25.46
N LEU A 15 -2.66 -12.84 24.16
CA LEU A 15 -2.22 -11.58 23.57
C LEU A 15 -3.29 -10.49 23.73
N ALA A 16 -4.56 -10.82 23.43
CA ALA A 16 -5.67 -9.88 23.61
C ALA A 16 -5.83 -9.42 25.06
N ASP A 17 -5.71 -10.34 26.03
CA ASP A 17 -5.79 -10.03 27.47
C ASP A 17 -4.63 -9.15 27.94
N LEU A 18 -3.47 -9.24 27.29
CA LEU A 18 -2.31 -8.36 27.50
C LEU A 18 -2.45 -6.99 26.81
N GLY A 19 -3.61 -6.70 26.21
CA GLY A 19 -3.87 -5.46 25.48
C GLY A 19 -3.13 -5.40 24.14
N TRP A 20 -2.58 -6.51 23.66
CA TRP A 20 -2.03 -6.59 22.32
C TRP A 20 -3.19 -6.59 21.32
N THR A 21 -3.32 -5.49 20.58
CA THR A 21 -4.15 -5.47 19.39
C THR A 21 -3.31 -5.93 18.21
N PRO A 22 -3.77 -6.89 17.38
CA PRO A 22 -3.08 -7.20 16.14
C PRO A 22 -2.89 -5.90 15.35
N PRO A 23 -1.71 -5.68 14.75
CA PRO A 23 -1.45 -4.46 14.01
C PRO A 23 -2.53 -4.28 12.95
N ALA A 24 -3.21 -3.12 12.98
CA ALA A 24 -4.31 -2.80 12.07
C ALA A 24 -3.90 -2.87 10.58
N THR A 25 -2.58 -2.73 10.34
CA THR A 25 -1.93 -3.00 9.07
C THR A 25 -1.26 -4.36 9.17
N GLY A 26 -1.83 -5.34 8.50
CA GLY A 26 -1.09 -6.56 8.21
C GLY A 26 0.16 -6.26 7.38
N ASP A 27 1.01 -7.27 7.23
CA ASP A 27 2.29 -7.15 6.52
C ASP A 27 2.08 -6.70 5.06
N ALA A 28 3.15 -6.40 4.31
CA ALA A 28 3.07 -5.98 2.91
C ALA A 28 2.20 -6.94 2.05
N LEU A 29 2.14 -8.23 2.42
CA LEU A 29 1.26 -9.23 1.81
C LEU A 29 -0.23 -9.04 2.14
N ASP A 30 -0.58 -8.65 3.37
CA ASP A 30 -1.97 -8.34 3.74
C ASP A 30 -2.45 -7.07 3.04
N GLN A 31 -1.58 -6.08 2.87
CA GLN A 31 -1.85 -4.89 2.07
C GLN A 31 -1.97 -5.22 0.57
N LEU A 32 -1.13 -6.12 0.05
CA LEU A 32 -1.24 -6.61 -1.33
C LEU A 32 -2.59 -7.31 -1.56
N LEU A 33 -2.99 -8.19 -0.64
CA LEU A 33 -4.27 -8.92 -0.72
C LEU A 33 -5.50 -8.00 -0.62
N ARG A 34 -5.37 -6.85 0.06
CA ARG A 34 -6.44 -5.84 0.19
C ARG A 34 -6.44 -4.80 -0.95
N GLY A 35 -5.57 -4.92 -1.95
CA GLY A 35 -5.40 -3.89 -2.98
C GLY A 35 -4.94 -2.54 -2.42
N GLY A 36 -4.23 -2.58 -1.29
CA GLY A 36 -3.72 -1.42 -0.55
C GLY A 36 -2.37 -0.92 -1.02
N LEU A 37 -1.72 -1.62 -1.96
CA LEU A 37 -0.43 -1.21 -2.52
C LEU A 37 -0.60 -0.43 -3.83
N LEU A 38 0.18 0.63 -3.96
CA LEU A 38 0.29 1.47 -5.15
C LEU A 38 1.65 1.23 -5.81
N THR A 39 1.68 1.13 -7.14
CA THR A 39 2.93 1.24 -7.90
C THR A 39 3.50 2.66 -7.79
N GLY A 40 4.74 2.86 -8.23
CA GLY A 40 5.36 4.20 -8.28
C GLY A 40 4.48 5.24 -8.98
N ALA A 41 4.00 4.95 -10.20
CA ALA A 41 3.15 5.87 -10.96
C ALA A 41 1.82 6.16 -10.24
N GLN A 42 1.19 5.15 -9.65
CA GLN A 42 -0.05 5.32 -8.90
C GLN A 42 0.17 6.18 -7.65
N ALA A 43 1.30 6.04 -6.98
CA ALA A 43 1.65 6.89 -5.85
C ALA A 43 1.88 8.35 -6.27
N GLU A 44 2.50 8.59 -7.43
CA GLU A 44 2.63 9.94 -7.98
C GLU A 44 1.25 10.56 -8.25
N ASP A 45 0.32 9.82 -8.85
CA ASP A 45 -1.05 10.28 -9.11
C ASP A 45 -1.79 10.63 -7.81
N VAL A 46 -1.70 9.77 -6.79
CA VAL A 46 -2.35 9.99 -5.49
C VAL A 46 -1.77 11.18 -4.75
N THR A 47 -0.45 11.28 -4.69
CA THR A 47 0.25 12.32 -3.92
C THR A 47 0.37 13.65 -4.68
N GLY A 48 0.29 13.64 -6.01
CA GLY A 48 0.64 14.76 -6.86
C GLY A 48 2.10 15.18 -6.73
N ARG A 49 2.99 14.24 -6.38
CA ARG A 49 4.43 14.44 -6.21
C ARG A 49 5.18 13.46 -7.08
N ASP A 50 6.38 13.84 -7.48
CA ASP A 50 7.29 12.96 -8.20
C ASP A 50 7.82 11.82 -7.30
N ARG A 51 8.26 10.72 -7.91
CA ARG A 51 8.87 9.58 -7.22
C ARG A 51 9.98 9.97 -6.26
N ASP A 52 10.88 10.87 -6.63
CA ASP A 52 12.05 11.20 -5.81
C ASP A 52 11.62 11.93 -4.52
N THR A 53 10.56 12.72 -4.58
CA THR A 53 9.93 13.33 -3.41
C THR A 53 9.33 12.25 -2.50
N ILE A 54 8.63 11.26 -3.05
CA ILE A 54 8.02 10.17 -2.28
C ILE A 54 9.09 9.28 -1.61
N VAL A 55 10.19 9.00 -2.32
CA VAL A 55 11.33 8.26 -1.76
C VAL A 55 11.98 9.05 -0.60
N ARG A 56 12.16 10.36 -0.75
CA ARG A 56 12.65 11.20 0.35
C ARG A 56 11.72 11.21 1.57
N TRP A 57 10.41 11.14 1.36
CA TRP A 57 9.44 10.99 2.48
C TRP A 57 9.61 9.65 3.19
N HIS A 58 9.86 8.58 2.44
CA HIS A 58 10.12 7.26 2.99
C HIS A 58 11.41 7.21 3.82
N GLU A 59 12.49 7.76 3.29
CA GLU A 59 13.77 7.87 4.03
C GLU A 59 13.62 8.71 5.30
N ALA A 60 12.90 9.83 5.23
CA ALA A 60 12.60 10.64 6.40
C ALA A 60 11.75 9.88 7.43
N ALA A 61 10.75 9.11 6.99
CA ALA A 61 9.95 8.27 7.88
C ALA A 61 10.80 7.23 8.61
N ILE A 62 11.77 6.59 7.92
CA ILE A 62 12.73 5.67 8.54
C ILE A 62 13.58 6.39 9.58
N ALA A 63 14.15 7.54 9.23
CA ALA A 63 15.00 8.32 10.13
C ALA A 63 14.26 8.76 11.40
N GLU A 64 12.96 9.00 11.29
CA GLU A 64 12.07 9.36 12.41
C GLU A 64 11.51 8.14 13.17
N GLY A 65 11.94 6.92 12.84
CA GLY A 65 11.48 5.68 13.47
C GLY A 65 10.01 5.33 13.18
N ARG A 66 9.45 5.88 12.10
CA ARG A 66 8.06 5.66 11.70
C ARG A 66 7.93 4.44 10.78
N PRO A 67 6.71 3.88 10.64
CA PRO A 67 6.47 2.76 9.74
C PRO A 67 6.89 3.07 8.29
N LEU A 68 7.45 2.06 7.63
CA LEU A 68 7.83 2.13 6.23
C LEU A 68 6.62 2.48 5.35
N LEU A 69 6.76 3.52 4.53
CA LEU A 69 5.72 3.93 3.57
C LEU A 69 5.60 2.99 2.37
N GLY A 70 6.63 2.18 2.09
CA GLY A 70 6.66 1.29 0.94
C GLY A 70 7.84 0.33 0.98
N VAL A 71 7.92 -0.53 -0.03
CA VAL A 71 8.98 -1.52 -0.21
C VAL A 71 9.51 -1.48 -1.64
N LEU A 72 10.84 -1.55 -1.80
CA LEU A 72 11.46 -1.69 -3.10
C LEU A 72 11.52 -3.18 -3.50
N THR A 73 10.97 -3.51 -4.65
CA THR A 73 11.01 -4.86 -5.24
C THR A 73 11.81 -4.85 -6.55
N PRO A 74 12.18 -6.02 -7.12
CA PRO A 74 12.81 -6.07 -8.44
C PRO A 74 11.97 -5.43 -9.56
N ALA A 75 10.64 -5.38 -9.39
CA ALA A 75 9.73 -4.72 -10.33
C ALA A 75 9.55 -3.22 -10.08
N GLY A 76 10.14 -2.68 -9.01
CA GLY A 76 10.02 -1.28 -8.59
C GLY A 76 9.41 -1.10 -7.21
N TRP A 77 9.09 0.15 -6.86
CA TRP A 77 8.48 0.49 -5.58
C TRP A 77 7.02 0.08 -5.51
N LEU A 78 6.65 -0.48 -4.37
CA LEU A 78 5.27 -0.68 -3.94
C LEU A 78 5.03 0.15 -2.66
N TRP A 79 4.05 1.04 -2.72
CA TRP A 79 3.74 1.98 -1.64
C TRP A 79 2.46 1.57 -0.93
N ASP A 80 2.47 1.55 0.39
CA ASP A 80 1.27 1.35 1.19
C ASP A 80 0.41 2.62 1.13
N LYS A 81 -0.75 2.51 0.48
CA LYS A 81 -1.69 3.63 0.30
C LYS A 81 -2.06 4.28 1.63
N VAL A 82 -2.35 3.48 2.66
CA VAL A 82 -2.81 3.99 3.96
C VAL A 82 -1.68 4.77 4.63
N ARG A 83 -0.48 4.18 4.69
CA ARG A 83 0.68 4.84 5.31
C ARG A 83 1.08 6.11 4.56
N LEU A 84 0.95 6.12 3.24
CA LEU A 84 1.22 7.28 2.43
C LEU A 84 0.21 8.42 2.70
N LEU A 85 -1.08 8.09 2.83
CA LEU A 85 -2.12 9.06 3.21
C LEU A 85 -1.92 9.58 4.63
N ASP A 86 -1.56 8.72 5.58
CA ASP A 86 -1.25 9.10 6.96
C ASP A 86 -0.04 10.04 7.01
N HIS A 87 0.99 9.79 6.20
CA HIS A 87 2.14 10.69 6.07
C HIS A 87 1.74 12.06 5.52
N ILE A 88 0.86 12.11 4.51
CA ILE A 88 0.36 13.36 3.93
C ILE A 88 -0.45 14.14 4.96
N GLU A 89 -1.32 13.47 5.73
CA GLU A 89 -2.08 14.10 6.80
C GLU A 89 -1.15 14.72 7.84
N LEU A 90 -0.11 13.99 8.23
CA LEU A 90 0.85 14.45 9.22
C LEU A 90 1.64 15.68 8.74
N LYS A 91 2.04 15.74 7.47
CA LYS A 91 2.83 16.85 6.92
C LYS A 91 2.01 18.03 6.42
N SER A 92 0.78 17.81 5.96
CA SER A 92 0.00 18.80 5.20
C SER A 92 -1.45 18.90 5.66
N GLY A 93 -1.83 18.18 6.71
CA GLY A 93 -3.14 18.26 7.34
C GLY A 93 -4.23 17.44 6.65
N ARG A 94 -5.38 17.38 7.32
CA ARG A 94 -6.53 16.55 6.94
C ARG A 94 -7.09 16.85 5.55
N TYR A 95 -7.07 18.12 5.15
CA TYR A 95 -7.55 18.51 3.82
C TYR A 95 -6.70 17.87 2.71
N ALA A 96 -5.37 17.88 2.84
CA ALA A 96 -4.47 17.27 1.88
C ALA A 96 -4.69 15.76 1.79
N ARG A 97 -4.89 15.09 2.94
CA ARG A 97 -5.26 13.68 2.99
C ARG A 97 -6.52 13.41 2.18
N ASN A 98 -7.59 14.16 2.41
CA ASN A 98 -8.87 13.96 1.74
C ASN A 98 -8.73 14.12 0.21
N VAL A 99 -7.99 15.13 -0.24
CA VAL A 99 -7.73 15.33 -1.68
C VAL A 99 -7.00 14.12 -2.28
N SER A 100 -5.95 13.63 -1.63
CA SER A 100 -5.22 12.45 -2.09
C SER A 100 -6.05 11.18 -2.03
N GLN A 101 -6.90 11.01 -1.01
CA GLN A 101 -7.82 9.89 -0.90
C GLN A 101 -8.85 9.92 -2.04
N THR A 102 -9.45 11.07 -2.32
CA THR A 102 -10.37 11.24 -3.46
C THR A 102 -9.70 10.95 -4.80
N ARG A 103 -8.42 11.30 -4.98
CA ARG A 103 -7.66 10.89 -6.16
C ARG A 103 -7.53 9.38 -6.21
N ALA A 104 -7.10 8.74 -5.13
CA ALA A 104 -6.96 7.28 -5.06
C ALA A 104 -8.27 6.56 -5.41
N GLU A 105 -9.40 7.05 -4.90
CA GLU A 105 -10.73 6.52 -5.19
C GLU A 105 -11.11 6.73 -6.67
N LYS A 106 -10.86 7.93 -7.22
CA LYS A 106 -11.13 8.25 -8.63
C LYS A 106 -10.33 7.37 -9.59
N TYR A 107 -9.06 7.10 -9.28
CA TYR A 107 -8.21 6.30 -10.15
C TYR A 107 -8.37 4.78 -9.94
N ALA A 108 -8.94 4.34 -8.81
CA ALA A 108 -9.12 2.93 -8.50
C ALA A 108 -9.90 2.18 -9.59
N GLU A 109 -10.96 2.78 -10.14
CA GLU A 109 -11.74 2.19 -11.22
C GLU A 109 -10.90 1.98 -12.49
N MET A 110 -10.04 2.94 -12.85
CA MET A 110 -9.17 2.83 -14.03
C MET A 110 -8.07 1.78 -13.83
N TRP A 111 -7.49 1.68 -12.62
CA TRP A 111 -6.45 0.70 -12.33
C TRP A 111 -6.97 -0.73 -12.20
N SER A 112 -8.25 -0.89 -11.89
CA SER A 112 -8.91 -2.20 -11.78
C SER A 112 -9.22 -2.83 -13.14
N GLN A 113 -9.12 -2.07 -14.24
CA GLN A 113 -9.34 -2.61 -15.57
C GLN A 113 -8.09 -3.35 -16.08
N PRO A 114 -8.22 -4.62 -16.53
CA PRO A 114 -7.10 -5.30 -17.16
C PRO A 114 -6.67 -4.51 -18.40
N PRO A 115 -5.36 -4.39 -18.68
CA PRO A 115 -4.90 -3.69 -19.86
C PRO A 115 -5.56 -4.33 -21.09
N GLN A 116 -6.26 -3.53 -21.88
CA GLN A 116 -6.80 -4.00 -23.15
C GLN A 116 -5.63 -4.45 -24.01
N LEU A 117 -5.45 -5.77 -24.12
CA LEU A 117 -4.47 -6.38 -24.99
C LEU A 117 -4.83 -6.01 -26.43
N VAL A 118 -4.20 -4.96 -26.95
CA VAL A 118 -4.28 -4.62 -28.37
C VAL A 118 -3.50 -5.70 -29.12
N LEU A 119 -4.18 -6.80 -29.46
CA LEU A 119 -3.68 -7.80 -30.39
C LEU A 119 -3.55 -7.14 -31.75
N LYS A 120 -2.39 -6.55 -32.05
CA LYS A 120 -2.02 -6.14 -33.40
C LYS A 120 -2.05 -7.37 -34.29
N LYS A 121 -3.15 -7.56 -35.04
CA LYS A 121 -3.19 -8.48 -36.18
C LYS A 121 -2.05 -8.08 -37.12
N ARG A 122 -0.95 -8.83 -37.09
CA ARG A 122 0.05 -8.76 -38.15
C ARG A 122 -0.68 -9.13 -39.45
N LYS A 123 -0.78 -8.20 -40.39
CA LYS A 123 -1.19 -8.51 -41.75
C LYS A 123 -0.15 -9.48 -42.31
N SER A 124 -0.52 -10.74 -42.47
CA SER A 124 0.20 -11.69 -43.28
C SER A 124 0.12 -11.19 -44.72
N GLY A 125 1.23 -10.69 -45.25
CA GLY A 125 1.38 -10.45 -46.68
C GLY A 125 1.49 -11.81 -47.37
N ALA A 126 0.63 -12.03 -48.35
CA ALA A 126 0.78 -13.01 -49.42
C ALA A 126 0.86 -12.23 -50.74
#